data_AF-A0A9W3VHU8-F1
#
_entry.id   AF-A0A9W3VHU8-F1
#
_cell.length_a   1.000
_cell.length_b   1.000
_cell.length_c   1.000
_cell.angle_alpha   90.00
_cell.angle_beta   90.00
_cell.angle_gamma   90.00
#
_symmetry.space_group_name_H-M   'P 1'
#
loop_
_entity.id
_entity.type
_entity.pdbx_description
1 polymer ?
#
loop_
_entity_poly.entity_id
_entity_poly.type
_entity_poly.pdbx_seq_one_letter_code
_entity_poly.pdbx_strand_id
1 'polypeptide(L)'
;MNKKKALLCLLVFIFSYFHFESYSYANINVSKISRAVLNIKDISGFNYKVYFFAPEEIKSDYYFCGGGDDKVYVGDYTFAIQKQGQKKINMTPIILKGFPYNETQKSVFSIKSKLYPDLITVSLEIDCNTKVGYLYYVSKGELVPLNSSLNYVFPPRFNQKNQIETMNYNNTEDFPWVLSTYGLDLKSNSLKFISNKSFSFKQGQKMIENW
;
A
#
# COMPACT_ATOMS: atom_id res chain seq x y z
N MET A 1 -19.38 34.83 -28.11
CA MET A 1 -18.07 34.16 -28.09
C MET A 1 -17.72 33.71 -29.51
N ASN A 2 -16.58 34.10 -30.06
CA ASN A 2 -16.24 33.92 -31.47
C ASN A 2 -16.07 32.42 -31.80
N LYS A 3 -16.75 31.86 -32.81
CA LYS A 3 -16.79 30.40 -33.08
C LYS A 3 -15.38 29.79 -33.23
N LYS A 4 -14.41 30.57 -33.72
CA LYS A 4 -12.99 30.17 -33.81
C LYS A 4 -12.31 30.01 -32.45
N LYS A 5 -12.68 30.82 -31.44
CA LYS A 5 -12.14 30.71 -30.07
C LYS A 5 -12.72 29.50 -29.33
N ALA A 6 -13.99 29.17 -29.56
CA ALA A 6 -14.63 27.99 -28.99
C ALA A 6 -14.00 26.68 -29.53
N LEU A 7 -13.71 26.62 -30.83
CA LEU A 7 -13.05 25.47 -31.45
C LEU A 7 -11.61 25.28 -30.94
N LEU A 8 -10.86 26.38 -30.77
CA LEU A 8 -9.50 26.33 -30.21
C LEU A 8 -9.50 25.84 -28.76
N CYS A 9 -10.44 26.31 -27.92
CA CYS A 9 -10.57 25.83 -26.55
C CYS A 9 -10.97 24.34 -26.48
N LEU A 10 -11.84 23.88 -27.38
CA LEU A 10 -12.23 22.47 -27.44
C LEU A 10 -11.05 21.59 -27.87
N LEU A 11 -10.22 22.03 -28.83
CA LEU A 11 -9.03 21.31 -29.29
C LEU A 11 -7.94 21.25 -28.22
N VAL A 12 -7.72 22.33 -27.47
CA VAL A 12 -6.79 22.34 -26.32
C VAL A 12 -7.27 21.40 -25.22
N PHE A 13 -8.58 21.37 -24.94
CA PHE A 13 -9.14 20.42 -23.97
C PHE A 13 -8.92 18.96 -24.40
N ILE A 14 -9.18 18.63 -25.68
CA ILE A 14 -8.97 17.30 -26.22
C ILE A 14 -7.48 16.92 -26.17
N PHE A 15 -6.55 17.83 -26.49
CA PHE A 15 -5.11 17.55 -26.38
C PHE A 15 -4.66 17.31 -24.94
N SER A 16 -5.17 18.08 -23.97
CA SER A 16 -4.85 17.86 -22.55
C SER A 16 -5.50 16.59 -21.97
N TYR A 17 -6.65 16.16 -22.49
CA TYR A 17 -7.35 14.95 -22.05
C TYR A 17 -6.74 13.66 -22.64
N PHE A 18 -6.04 13.77 -23.78
CA PHE A 18 -5.41 12.64 -24.48
C PHE A 18 -3.89 12.55 -24.29
N HIS A 19 -3.28 13.34 -23.39
CA HIS A 19 -2.02 12.95 -22.76
C HIS A 19 -2.27 11.83 -21.72
N PHE A 20 -2.88 10.74 -22.17
CA PHE A 20 -2.49 9.44 -21.66
C PHE A 20 -1.06 9.25 -22.16
N GLU A 21 -0.08 9.66 -21.34
CA GLU A 21 1.25 9.10 -21.46
C GLU A 21 1.10 7.60 -21.21
N SER A 22 0.91 6.86 -22.29
CA SER A 22 1.17 5.44 -22.31
C SER A 22 2.68 5.32 -22.15
N TYR A 23 3.14 5.33 -20.90
CA TYR A 23 4.49 4.89 -20.60
C TYR A 23 4.64 3.49 -21.19
N SER A 24 5.40 3.40 -22.28
CA SER A 24 5.78 2.10 -22.83
C SER A 24 6.80 1.52 -21.86
N TYR A 25 6.32 0.73 -20.89
CA TYR A 25 7.15 0.02 -19.91
C TYR A 25 8.10 -1.03 -20.56
N ALA A 26 8.10 -1.16 -21.89
CA ALA A 26 8.81 -2.18 -22.65
C ALA A 26 10.34 -2.20 -22.43
N ASN A 27 10.95 -1.14 -21.91
CA ASN A 27 12.40 -1.06 -21.66
C ASN A 27 12.79 -0.78 -20.19
N ILE A 28 11.83 -0.82 -19.27
CA ILE A 28 12.13 -0.57 -17.86
C ILE A 28 12.59 -1.86 -17.19
N ASN A 29 13.84 -1.88 -16.71
CA ASN A 29 14.32 -2.98 -15.86
C ASN A 29 13.74 -2.83 -14.45
N VAL A 30 12.50 -3.28 -14.30
CA VAL A 30 11.72 -3.19 -13.05
C VAL A 30 12.49 -3.76 -11.86
N SER A 31 13.22 -4.86 -12.05
CA SER A 31 13.99 -5.49 -10.96
C SER A 31 15.11 -4.59 -10.42
N LYS A 32 15.64 -3.67 -11.24
CA LYS A 32 16.70 -2.74 -10.84
C LYS A 32 16.17 -1.50 -10.14
N ILE A 33 14.99 -1.01 -10.54
CA ILE A 33 14.42 0.25 -10.05
C ILE A 33 13.38 0.07 -8.94
N SER A 34 13.08 -1.18 -8.56
CA SER A 34 12.11 -1.45 -7.51
C SER A 34 12.60 -1.00 -6.15
N ARG A 35 11.76 -0.25 -5.46
CA ARG A 35 11.95 0.15 -4.06
C ARG A 35 11.52 -0.94 -3.08
N ALA A 36 10.56 -1.78 -3.47
CA ALA A 36 10.21 -2.99 -2.73
C ALA A 36 9.96 -4.17 -3.68
N VAL A 37 10.38 -5.36 -3.26
CA VAL A 37 10.07 -6.63 -3.94
C VAL A 37 9.47 -7.58 -2.91
N LEU A 38 8.19 -7.87 -3.05
CA LEU A 38 7.42 -8.68 -2.11
C LEU A 38 7.17 -10.07 -2.70
N ASN A 39 7.47 -11.13 -1.97
CA ASN A 39 7.04 -12.48 -2.33
C ASN A 39 5.63 -12.69 -1.79
N ILE A 40 4.62 -12.94 -2.63
CA ILE A 40 3.20 -12.99 -2.25
C ILE A 40 2.60 -14.32 -2.68
N LYS A 41 1.86 -14.96 -1.78
CA LYS A 41 1.05 -16.15 -2.09
C LYS A 41 -0.39 -15.74 -2.44
N ASP A 42 -0.91 -16.21 -3.58
CA ASP A 42 -2.29 -15.95 -3.99
C ASP A 42 -3.31 -16.90 -3.33
N ILE A 43 -4.59 -16.71 -3.66
CA ILE A 43 -5.70 -17.52 -3.14
C ILE A 43 -5.60 -19.00 -3.56
N SER A 44 -4.94 -19.30 -4.66
CA SER A 44 -4.73 -20.65 -5.19
C SER A 44 -3.43 -21.28 -4.69
N GLY A 45 -2.69 -20.60 -3.81
CA GLY A 45 -1.41 -21.05 -3.26
C GLY A 45 -0.20 -20.85 -4.18
N PHE A 46 -0.37 -20.17 -5.32
CA PHE A 46 0.75 -19.82 -6.19
C PHE A 46 1.54 -18.65 -5.63
N ASN A 47 2.86 -18.70 -5.78
CA ASN A 47 3.75 -17.63 -5.35
C ASN A 47 4.06 -16.66 -6.49
N TYR A 48 4.17 -15.39 -6.14
CA TYR A 48 4.45 -14.27 -7.02
C TYR A 48 5.53 -13.39 -6.41
N LYS A 49 6.35 -12.76 -7.26
CA LYS A 49 7.09 -11.56 -6.90
C LYS A 49 6.26 -10.35 -7.33
N VAL A 50 6.01 -9.44 -6.41
CA VAL A 50 5.36 -8.16 -6.67
C VAL A 50 6.39 -7.06 -6.47
N TYR A 51 6.64 -6.32 -7.53
CA TYR A 51 7.60 -5.23 -7.61
C TYR A 51 6.85 -3.92 -7.40
N PHE A 52 7.33 -3.07 -6.50
CA PHE A 52 6.82 -1.72 -6.29
C PHE A 52 7.90 -0.72 -6.68
N PHE A 53 7.60 0.15 -7.64
CA PHE A 53 8.60 1.00 -8.28
C PHE A 53 7.98 2.25 -8.90
N ALA A 54 8.80 3.27 -9.12
CA ALA A 54 8.47 4.42 -9.95
C ALA A 54 9.57 4.56 -11.01
N PRO A 55 9.24 4.90 -12.29
CA PRO A 55 10.25 5.18 -13.31
C PRO A 55 11.14 6.38 -12.94
N GLU A 56 10.53 7.38 -12.30
CA GLU A 56 11.17 8.60 -11.84
C GLU A 56 10.66 8.92 -10.42
N GLU A 57 11.55 9.44 -9.58
CA GLU A 57 11.23 9.86 -8.21
C GLU A 57 12.15 11.01 -7.79
N ILE A 58 11.63 11.87 -6.92
CA ILE A 58 12.37 12.99 -6.34
C ILE A 58 12.57 12.69 -4.87
N LYS A 59 13.82 12.77 -4.40
CA LYS A 59 14.09 12.68 -2.96
C LYS A 59 13.41 13.87 -2.26
N SER A 60 12.62 13.58 -1.25
CA SER A 60 11.96 14.58 -0.40
C SER A 60 12.66 14.64 0.95
N ASP A 61 12.95 15.86 1.41
CA ASP A 61 13.38 16.10 2.80
C ASP A 61 12.17 16.29 3.74
N TYR A 62 10.96 16.29 3.18
CA TYR A 62 9.71 16.39 3.93
C TYR A 62 9.02 15.04 4.04
N TYR A 63 8.75 14.64 5.28
CA TYR A 63 7.81 13.58 5.63
C TYR A 63 7.11 13.96 6.93
N PHE A 64 5.84 13.60 7.07
CA PHE A 64 5.06 13.91 8.26
C PHE A 64 5.76 13.35 9.50
N CYS A 65 6.08 14.23 10.46
CA CYS A 65 6.71 13.95 11.76
C CYS A 65 7.99 13.10 11.78
N GLY A 66 8.53 12.72 10.62
CA GLY A 66 9.85 12.14 10.51
C GLY A 66 10.88 13.17 10.95
N GLY A 67 11.79 12.77 11.85
CA GLY A 67 13.06 13.48 11.95
C GLY A 67 13.70 13.50 10.56
N GLY A 68 14.46 14.55 10.23
CA GLY A 68 15.04 14.76 8.88
C GLY A 68 15.97 13.66 8.35
N ASP A 69 16.04 12.50 9.02
CA ASP A 69 16.83 11.32 8.71
C ASP A 69 16.07 10.29 7.85
N ASP A 70 14.74 10.37 7.75
CA ASP A 70 13.96 9.44 6.95
C ASP A 70 14.23 9.60 5.45
N LYS A 71 14.45 8.48 4.75
CA LYS A 71 14.68 8.46 3.30
C LYS A 71 13.34 8.37 2.59
N VAL A 72 12.90 9.51 2.08
CA VAL A 72 11.61 9.64 1.39
C VAL A 72 11.79 10.02 -0.05
N TYR A 73 11.02 9.36 -0.91
CA TYR A 73 11.00 9.56 -2.35
C TYR A 73 9.56 9.75 -2.81
N VAL A 74 9.32 10.80 -3.59
CA VAL A 74 8.00 11.12 -4.14
C VAL A 74 8.01 10.82 -5.64
N GLY A 75 7.05 10.04 -6.10
CA GLY A 75 6.94 9.68 -7.52
C GLY A 75 5.62 8.99 -7.85
N ASP A 76 5.43 8.72 -9.12
CA ASP A 76 4.27 7.97 -9.62
C ASP A 76 4.57 6.48 -9.54
N TYR A 77 4.28 5.89 -8.38
CA TYR A 77 4.58 4.49 -8.12
C TYR A 77 3.53 3.56 -8.72
N THR A 78 3.98 2.41 -9.20
CA THR A 78 3.14 1.34 -9.73
C THR A 78 3.64 -0.02 -9.28
N PHE A 79 2.90 -1.06 -9.67
CA PHE A 79 3.27 -2.45 -9.41
C PHE A 79 3.53 -3.21 -10.70
N ALA A 80 4.42 -4.20 -10.60
CA ALA A 80 4.48 -5.30 -11.56
C ALA A 80 4.46 -6.64 -10.84
N ILE A 81 3.96 -7.67 -11.51
CA ILE A 81 3.80 -9.02 -10.97
C ILE A 81 4.54 -10.03 -11.84
N GLN A 82 5.29 -10.91 -11.20
CA GLN A 82 5.92 -12.07 -11.81
C GLN A 82 5.48 -13.34 -11.09
N LYS A 83 4.84 -14.26 -11.80
CA LYS A 83 4.57 -15.60 -11.24
C LYS A 83 5.88 -16.35 -11.06
N GLN A 84 6.08 -17.00 -9.91
CA GLN A 84 7.29 -17.76 -9.65
C GLN A 84 7.52 -18.81 -10.76
N GLY A 85 8.75 -18.89 -11.26
CA GLY A 85 9.14 -19.78 -12.37
C GLY A 85 8.89 -19.21 -13.76
N GLN A 86 8.16 -18.09 -13.90
CA GLN A 86 7.97 -17.42 -15.19
C GLN A 86 8.97 -16.29 -15.39
N LYS A 87 9.48 -16.14 -16.62
CA LYS A 87 10.36 -15.01 -16.99
C LYS A 87 9.59 -13.70 -17.17
N LYS A 88 8.31 -13.78 -17.56
CA LYS A 88 7.48 -12.62 -17.87
C LYS A 88 7.11 -11.86 -16.60
N ILE A 89 7.35 -10.55 -16.61
CA ILE A 89 6.88 -9.58 -15.61
C ILE A 89 5.71 -8.83 -16.25
N ASN A 90 4.54 -8.84 -15.60
CA ASN A 90 3.35 -8.13 -16.06
C ASN A 90 3.18 -6.83 -15.29
N MET A 91 3.03 -5.72 -16.00
CA MET A 91 2.67 -4.44 -15.41
C MET A 91 1.23 -4.46 -14.91
N THR A 92 0.97 -3.80 -13.78
CA THR A 92 -0.40 -3.57 -13.29
C THR A 92 -0.90 -2.19 -13.77
N PRO A 93 -2.23 -2.00 -13.89
CA PRO A 93 -2.80 -0.70 -14.24
C PRO A 93 -2.87 0.28 -13.05
N ILE A 94 -2.44 -0.13 -11.84
CA ILE A 94 -2.54 0.68 -10.63
C ILE A 94 -1.37 1.67 -10.59
N ILE A 95 -1.69 2.97 -10.49
CA ILE A 95 -0.72 4.06 -10.38
C ILE A 95 -1.08 4.90 -9.15
N LEU A 96 -0.13 5.02 -8.23
CA LEU A 96 -0.19 5.88 -7.07
C LEU A 96 0.54 7.19 -7.39
N LYS A 97 -0.22 8.18 -7.86
CA LYS A 97 0.34 9.46 -8.30
C LYS A 97 0.92 10.26 -7.13
N GLY A 98 2.14 10.77 -7.28
CA GLY A 98 2.83 11.60 -6.29
C GLY A 98 2.94 10.95 -4.91
N PHE A 99 3.06 9.62 -4.84
CA PHE A 99 3.06 8.90 -3.58
C PHE A 99 4.40 9.10 -2.83
N PRO A 100 4.37 9.50 -1.54
CA PRO A 100 5.58 9.66 -0.73
C PRO A 100 6.02 8.31 -0.14
N TYR A 101 6.85 7.57 -0.88
CA TYR A 101 7.44 6.34 -0.38
C TYR A 101 8.52 6.63 0.65
N ASN A 102 8.26 6.24 1.91
CA ASN A 102 9.27 6.22 2.96
C ASN A 102 9.95 4.85 3.02
N GLU A 103 11.22 4.83 2.62
CA GLU A 103 12.09 3.65 2.58
C GLU A 103 12.50 3.21 3.98
N THR A 104 12.83 4.15 4.86
CA THR A 104 13.24 3.88 6.25
C THR A 104 12.14 3.16 7.01
N GLN A 105 10.90 3.64 6.90
CA GLN A 105 9.72 3.09 7.57
C GLN A 105 9.08 1.91 6.82
N LYS A 106 9.64 1.50 5.67
CA LYS A 106 9.12 0.42 4.81
C LYS A 106 7.63 0.59 4.52
N SER A 107 7.26 1.69 3.86
CA SER A 107 5.85 2.01 3.58
C SER A 107 5.10 0.95 2.79
N VAL A 108 5.81 0.10 2.04
CA VAL A 108 5.21 -1.01 1.28
C VAL A 108 5.75 -2.34 1.80
N PHE A 109 4.86 -3.19 2.32
CA PHE A 109 5.22 -4.49 2.90
C PHE A 109 4.11 -5.53 2.70
N SER A 110 4.41 -6.80 3.00
CA SER A 110 3.44 -7.89 2.92
C SER A 110 3.03 -8.41 4.29
N ILE A 111 1.75 -8.74 4.45
CA ILE A 111 1.21 -9.45 5.61
C ILE A 111 0.99 -10.92 5.24
N LYS A 112 1.64 -11.83 5.97
CA LYS A 112 1.62 -13.26 5.66
C LYS A 112 0.41 -13.96 6.24
N SER A 113 -0.32 -14.70 5.41
CA SER A 113 -1.46 -15.50 5.85
C SER A 113 -1.21 -17.00 5.69
N LYS A 114 -1.77 -17.79 6.62
CA LYS A 114 -1.77 -19.24 6.51
C LYS A 114 -2.94 -19.73 5.66
N LEU A 115 -4.12 -19.12 5.81
CA LEU A 115 -5.37 -19.56 5.16
C LEU A 115 -5.84 -18.68 4.00
N TYR A 116 -5.43 -17.41 3.96
CA TYR A 116 -5.83 -16.46 2.93
C TYR A 116 -4.67 -16.19 1.96
N PRO A 117 -4.91 -15.49 0.83
CA PRO A 117 -3.81 -14.83 0.12
C PRO A 117 -3.03 -13.94 1.08
N ASP A 118 -1.74 -13.82 0.83
CA ASP A 118 -0.92 -12.79 1.45
C ASP A 118 -1.45 -11.42 1.00
N LEU A 119 -1.42 -10.46 1.91
CA LEU A 119 -1.81 -9.09 1.62
C LEU A 119 -0.56 -8.24 1.39
N ILE A 120 -0.67 -7.26 0.50
CA ILE A 120 0.28 -6.16 0.34
C ILE A 120 -0.35 -4.94 0.98
N THR A 121 0.43 -4.24 1.79
CA THR A 121 0.03 -2.97 2.40
C THR A 121 0.84 -1.86 1.79
N VAL A 122 0.15 -0.82 1.32
CA VAL A 122 0.73 0.47 0.97
C VAL A 122 0.33 1.46 2.05
N SER A 123 1.31 1.87 2.85
CA SER A 123 1.12 2.68 4.03
C SER A 123 1.31 4.15 3.68
N LEU A 124 0.38 4.98 4.10
CA LEU A 124 0.51 6.43 4.12
C LEU A 124 0.49 6.90 5.57
N GLU A 125 1.47 7.72 5.94
CA GLU A 125 1.47 8.40 7.23
C GLU A 125 0.42 9.51 7.25
N ILE A 126 -0.43 9.54 8.29
CA ILE A 126 -1.48 10.56 8.44
C ILE A 126 -1.27 11.47 9.66
N ASP A 127 -0.52 10.98 10.65
CA ASP A 127 0.00 11.76 11.77
C ASP A 127 1.31 11.10 12.26
N CYS A 128 1.91 11.64 13.32
CA CYS A 128 3.23 11.21 13.78
C CYS A 128 3.34 9.74 14.25
N ASN A 129 2.21 9.08 14.50
CA ASN A 129 2.20 7.70 14.97
C ASN A 129 1.28 6.82 14.12
N THR A 130 0.26 7.39 13.48
CA THR A 130 -0.78 6.65 12.78
C THR A 130 -0.52 6.61 11.28
N LYS A 131 -0.66 5.42 10.72
CA LYS A 131 -0.61 5.12 9.30
C LYS A 131 -1.95 4.57 8.84
N VAL A 132 -2.28 4.87 7.59
CA VAL A 132 -3.37 4.22 6.84
C VAL A 132 -2.75 3.25 5.85
N GLY A 133 -3.08 1.97 5.96
CA GLY A 133 -2.69 0.94 5.01
C GLY A 133 -3.79 0.66 4.00
N TYR A 134 -3.52 0.94 2.74
CA TYR A 134 -4.31 0.45 1.61
C TYR A 134 -3.86 -0.96 1.27
N LEU A 135 -4.83 -1.88 1.16
CA LEU A 135 -4.55 -3.30 1.06
C LEU A 135 -4.80 -3.81 -0.35
N TYR A 136 -3.92 -4.71 -0.78
CA TYR A 136 -4.02 -5.40 -2.06
C TYR A 136 -3.73 -6.88 -1.86
N TYR A 137 -4.17 -7.72 -2.77
CA TYR A 137 -3.79 -9.13 -2.85
C TYR A 137 -3.63 -9.55 -4.31
N VAL A 138 -2.99 -10.69 -4.54
CA VAL A 138 -2.89 -11.25 -5.89
C VAL A 138 -4.00 -12.27 -6.11
N SER A 139 -4.68 -12.17 -7.25
CA SER A 139 -5.68 -13.14 -7.70
C SER A 139 -5.45 -13.43 -9.18
N LYS A 140 -5.20 -14.70 -9.53
CA LYS A 140 -4.99 -15.13 -10.93
C LYS A 140 -3.91 -14.34 -11.68
N GLY A 141 -2.90 -13.85 -10.96
CA GLY A 141 -1.80 -13.04 -11.52
C GLY A 141 -2.08 -11.54 -11.67
N GLU A 142 -3.21 -11.06 -11.17
CA GLU A 142 -3.59 -9.65 -11.13
C GLU A 142 -3.52 -9.10 -9.70
N LEU A 143 -3.17 -7.82 -9.56
CA LEU A 143 -3.22 -7.12 -8.29
C LEU A 143 -4.62 -6.58 -8.05
N VAL A 144 -5.26 -7.00 -6.98
CA VAL A 144 -6.64 -6.61 -6.64
C VAL A 144 -6.62 -5.75 -5.37
N PRO A 145 -7.13 -4.51 -5.42
CA PRO A 145 -7.28 -3.69 -4.22
C PRO A 145 -8.43 -4.22 -3.37
N LEU A 146 -8.29 -4.22 -2.05
CA LEU A 146 -9.41 -4.40 -1.13
C LEU A 146 -10.19 -3.09 -1.00
N ASN A 147 -11.51 -3.18 -0.87
CA ASN A 147 -12.42 -2.07 -0.59
C ASN A 147 -12.38 -1.70 0.91
N SER A 148 -11.20 -1.65 1.50
CA SER A 148 -10.98 -1.35 2.91
C SER A 148 -9.55 -0.87 3.12
N SER A 149 -9.38 0.01 4.10
CA SER A 149 -8.08 0.41 4.62
C SER A 149 -7.99 0.07 6.11
N LEU A 150 -6.77 0.07 6.64
CA LEU A 150 -6.51 -0.15 8.07
C LEU A 150 -5.80 1.05 8.65
N ASN A 151 -6.30 1.54 9.78
CA ASN A 151 -5.55 2.48 10.61
C ASN A 151 -4.72 1.67 11.62
N TYR A 152 -3.44 2.00 11.74
CA TYR A 152 -2.55 1.35 12.70
C TYR A 152 -1.36 2.23 13.01
N VAL A 153 -0.76 1.97 14.17
CA VAL A 153 0.57 2.49 14.51
C VAL A 153 1.65 1.46 14.16
N PHE A 154 1.36 0.18 14.37
CA PHE A 154 2.29 -0.91 14.05
C PHE A 154 1.80 -1.75 12.88
N PRO A 155 2.71 -2.31 12.06
CA PRO A 155 2.33 -3.09 10.88
C PRO A 155 1.28 -4.17 11.22
N PRO A 156 0.11 -4.19 10.54
CA PRO A 156 -0.90 -5.21 10.77
C PRO A 156 -0.37 -6.62 10.51
N ARG A 157 -0.91 -7.59 11.26
CA ARG A 157 -0.53 -9.00 11.14
C ARG A 157 -1.74 -9.93 11.19
N PHE A 158 -1.62 -11.11 10.58
CA PHE A 158 -2.58 -12.17 10.82
C PHE A 158 -2.29 -12.84 12.17
N ASN A 159 -3.32 -13.01 12.99
CA ASN A 159 -3.24 -13.76 14.24
C ASN A 159 -3.37 -15.27 13.99
N GLN A 160 -3.33 -16.06 15.07
CA GLN A 160 -3.42 -17.53 14.99
C GLN A 160 -4.73 -18.04 14.40
N LYS A 161 -5.80 -17.25 14.47
CA LYS A 161 -7.11 -17.53 13.86
C LYS A 161 -7.22 -17.02 12.42
N ASN A 162 -6.12 -16.56 11.82
CA ASN A 162 -6.06 -15.90 10.50
C ASN A 162 -7.00 -14.70 10.39
N GLN A 163 -7.16 -13.96 11.48
CA GLN A 163 -7.81 -12.65 11.49
C GLN A 163 -6.73 -11.57 11.48
N ILE A 164 -7.02 -10.42 10.86
CA ILE A 164 -6.08 -9.31 10.79
C ILE A 164 -6.20 -8.51 12.08
N GLU A 165 -5.06 -8.23 12.70
CA GLU A 165 -4.95 -7.40 13.89
C GLU A 165 -4.24 -6.08 13.57
N THR A 166 -4.81 -4.98 14.05
CA THR A 166 -4.18 -3.66 14.06
C THR A 166 -4.09 -3.15 15.49
N MET A 167 -3.01 -2.43 15.79
CA MET A 167 -2.88 -1.70 17.05
C MET A 167 -2.99 -0.19 16.78
N ASN A 168 -3.84 0.49 17.54
CA ASN A 168 -3.94 1.95 17.56
C ASN A 168 -3.79 2.45 18.99
N TYR A 169 -3.21 3.62 19.18
CA TYR A 169 -3.15 4.29 20.48
C TYR A 169 -3.08 5.80 20.30
N ASN A 170 -3.35 6.52 21.39
CA ASN A 170 -3.06 7.94 21.52
C ASN A 170 -1.94 8.11 22.54
N ASN A 171 -1.06 9.09 22.34
CA ASN A 171 0.13 9.36 23.18
C ASN A 171 -0.19 9.85 24.61
N THR A 172 -1.46 9.93 24.97
CA THR A 172 -1.97 10.38 26.26
C THR A 172 -2.32 9.18 27.14
N GLU A 173 -1.86 9.18 28.40
CA GLU A 173 -2.13 8.10 29.37
C GLU A 173 -3.62 7.81 29.58
N ASP A 174 -4.47 8.82 29.35
CA ASP A 174 -5.92 8.76 29.52
C ASP A 174 -6.66 7.96 28.44
N PHE A 175 -5.99 7.61 27.34
CA PHE A 175 -6.61 6.90 26.22
C PHE A 175 -6.06 5.47 26.10
N PRO A 176 -6.94 4.46 25.98
CA PRO A 176 -6.50 3.08 25.91
C PRO A 176 -5.83 2.78 24.58
N TRP A 177 -4.90 1.82 24.64
CA TRP A 177 -4.42 1.11 23.46
C TRP A 177 -5.52 0.19 22.96
N VAL A 178 -5.81 0.22 21.66
CA VAL A 178 -6.90 -0.53 21.06
C VAL A 178 -6.36 -1.52 20.03
N LEU A 179 -6.43 -2.80 20.38
CA LEU A 179 -6.26 -3.90 19.43
C LEU A 179 -7.60 -4.12 18.72
N SER A 180 -7.63 -3.94 17.41
CA SER A 180 -8.81 -4.24 16.59
C SER A 180 -8.56 -5.48 15.74
N THR A 181 -9.57 -6.33 15.63
CA THR A 181 -9.54 -7.58 14.89
C THR A 181 -10.54 -7.55 13.74
N TYR A 182 -10.09 -7.94 12.56
CA TYR A 182 -10.87 -7.94 11.33
C TYR A 182 -10.81 -9.32 10.65
N GLY A 183 -11.93 -9.73 10.08
CA GLY A 183 -12.00 -10.86 9.16
C GLY A 183 -11.82 -10.38 7.72
N LEU A 184 -11.02 -11.11 6.94
CA LEU A 184 -10.92 -10.87 5.50
C LEU A 184 -12.09 -11.57 4.79
N ASP A 185 -12.93 -10.80 4.11
CA ASP A 185 -14.01 -11.34 3.27
C ASP A 185 -13.70 -11.10 1.79
N LEU A 186 -13.20 -12.15 1.14
CA LEU A 186 -12.87 -12.13 -0.29
C LEU A 186 -14.11 -12.09 -1.20
N LYS A 187 -15.31 -12.41 -0.69
CA LYS A 187 -16.54 -12.32 -1.49
C LYS A 187 -17.00 -10.87 -1.63
N SER A 188 -16.95 -10.10 -0.54
CA SER A 188 -17.24 -8.66 -0.56
C SER A 188 -16.00 -7.80 -0.87
N ASN A 189 -14.85 -8.44 -1.06
CA ASN A 189 -13.56 -7.79 -1.30
C ASN A 189 -13.23 -6.74 -0.22
N SER A 190 -13.50 -7.04 1.05
CA SER A 190 -13.43 -6.07 2.14
C SER A 190 -13.00 -6.71 3.46
N LEU A 191 -12.71 -5.85 4.43
CA LEU A 191 -12.52 -6.26 5.82
C LEU A 191 -13.83 -6.13 6.60
N LYS A 192 -14.10 -7.10 7.46
CA LYS A 192 -15.22 -7.08 8.40
C LYS A 192 -14.68 -6.92 9.80
N PHE A 193 -15.08 -5.86 10.49
CA PHE A 193 -14.77 -5.72 11.91
C PHE A 193 -15.37 -6.90 12.70
N ILE A 194 -14.57 -7.49 13.59
CA ILE A 194 -14.98 -8.60 14.44
C ILE A 194 -15.09 -8.13 15.88
N SER A 195 -14.02 -7.56 16.41
CA SER A 195 -13.96 -7.13 17.81
C SER A 195 -12.83 -6.14 18.02
N ASN A 196 -12.84 -5.47 19.17
CA ASN A 196 -11.70 -4.75 19.69
C ASN A 196 -11.45 -5.14 21.15
N LYS A 197 -10.24 -4.85 21.63
CA LYS A 197 -9.86 -4.96 23.03
C LYS A 197 -9.04 -3.74 23.43
N SER A 198 -9.46 -3.12 24.53
CA SER A 198 -8.77 -1.98 25.12
C SER A 198 -7.76 -2.46 26.16
N PHE A 199 -6.61 -1.78 26.20
CA PHE A 199 -5.52 -2.03 27.14
C PHE A 199 -5.10 -0.71 27.77
N SER A 200 -4.69 -0.75 29.04
CA SER A 200 -4.07 0.43 29.67
C SER A 200 -2.74 0.77 29.01
N PHE A 201 -2.24 1.99 29.19
CA PHE A 201 -0.94 2.43 28.67
C PHE A 201 0.19 1.43 28.97
N LYS A 202 0.33 1.01 30.23
CA LYS A 202 1.35 0.03 30.66
C LYS A 202 1.19 -1.35 30.01
N GLN A 203 -0.05 -1.77 29.75
CA GLN A 203 -0.31 -3.03 29.04
C GLN A 203 0.03 -2.90 27.55
N GLY A 204 -0.34 -1.78 26.91
CA GLY A 204 -0.02 -1.46 25.53
C GLY A 204 1.48 -1.44 25.28
N GLN A 205 2.26 -0.78 26.15
CA GLN A 205 3.73 -0.76 26.06
C GLN A 205 4.35 -2.17 26.00
N LYS A 206 3.86 -3.11 26.82
CA LYS A 206 4.33 -4.51 26.78
C LYS A 206 3.95 -5.25 25.50
N MET A 207 2.88 -4.83 24.84
CA MET A 207 2.48 -5.41 23.56
C MET A 207 3.39 -4.97 22.42
N ILE A 208 3.95 -3.75 22.48
CA ILE A 208 4.91 -3.25 21.48
C ILE A 208 6.12 -4.16 21.37
N GLU A 209 6.69 -4.58 22.52
CA GLU A 209 7.87 -5.45 22.58
C GLU A 209 7.65 -6.81 21.89
N ASN A 210 6.39 -7.23 21.75
CA ASN A 210 5.99 -8.54 21.23
C ASN A 210 5.16 -8.45 19.92
N TRP A 211 5.15 -7.28 19.28
CA TRP A 211 4.42 -7.04 18.04
C TRP A 211 5.18 -7.53 16.81
#